data_AF-A0A6P5JWC5-F1
#
_entry.id   AF-A0A6P5JWC5-F1
#
_cell.length_a   1.000
_cell.length_b   1.000
_cell.length_c   1.000
_cell.angle_alpha   90.00
_cell.angle_beta   90.00
_cell.angle_gamma   90.00
#
_symmetry.space_group_name_H-M   'P 1'
#
loop_
_entity.id
_entity.type
_entity.pdbx_description
1 polymer ?
#
loop_
_entity_poly.entity_id
_entity_poly.type
_entity_poly.pdbx_seq_one_letter_code
_entity_poly.pdbx_strand_id
1 'polypeptide(L)'
;MNGTVTVDSTVGNDTLFLVTWTAQQPQMFVSDPRGKIYDTFSVDANSKMAYLKIPNTAKDGIWTYSLMSNAQTLTLTVTSRASNPNVTPITLDCKMNKDTSTFPSPMVVYAEVRQGSLPIVGANVTALIESADGTTETLELLDNGAGADAFKNDGVYSRYFRSYKTNGRYS
;
A
#
# COMPACT_ATOMS: atom_id res chain seq x y z
N MET A 1 5.50 -6.49 14.55
CA MET A 1 4.73 -6.10 13.38
C MET A 1 4.92 -7.17 12.32
N ASN A 2 3.84 -7.86 11.95
CA ASN A 2 3.87 -8.90 10.93
C ASN A 2 2.92 -8.51 9.81
N GLY A 3 3.26 -8.81 8.57
CA GLY A 3 2.41 -8.47 7.45
C GLY A 3 2.84 -9.13 6.16
N THR A 4 2.20 -8.72 5.09
CA THR A 4 2.47 -9.21 3.74
C THR A 4 2.73 -8.06 2.78
N VAL A 5 3.48 -8.37 1.73
CA VAL A 5 3.68 -7.49 0.57
C VAL A 5 3.48 -8.35 -0.67
N THR A 6 2.60 -7.93 -1.57
CA THR A 6 2.37 -8.62 -2.83
C THR A 6 3.29 -8.03 -3.89
N VAL A 7 4.07 -8.88 -4.55
CA VAL A 7 4.87 -8.52 -5.72
C VAL A 7 4.14 -9.08 -6.95
N ASP A 8 3.64 -8.20 -7.81
CA ASP A 8 3.01 -8.61 -9.07
C ASP A 8 4.06 -9.04 -10.11
N SER A 9 3.66 -9.86 -11.07
CA SER A 9 4.51 -10.35 -12.17
C SER A 9 5.17 -9.23 -13.00
N THR A 10 4.58 -8.04 -13.03
CA THR A 10 5.09 -6.86 -13.78
C THR A 10 6.14 -6.05 -13.01
N VAL A 11 6.38 -6.35 -11.73
CA VAL A 11 7.40 -5.70 -10.88
C VAL A 11 8.34 -6.75 -10.29
N GLY A 12 9.52 -6.32 -9.83
CA GLY A 12 10.45 -7.22 -9.14
C GLY A 12 11.91 -6.83 -9.26
N ASN A 13 12.28 -6.00 -10.24
CA ASN A 13 13.66 -5.54 -10.37
C ASN A 13 14.00 -4.51 -9.29
N ASP A 14 15.25 -4.53 -8.81
CA ASP A 14 15.72 -3.64 -7.74
C ASP A 14 14.81 -3.58 -6.51
N THR A 15 14.23 -4.73 -6.14
CA THR A 15 13.35 -4.81 -4.97
C THR A 15 14.15 -4.60 -3.70
N LEU A 16 13.72 -3.62 -2.90
CA LEU A 16 14.37 -3.18 -1.66
C LEU A 16 13.35 -3.15 -0.54
N PHE A 17 13.65 -3.85 0.55
CA PHE A 17 12.97 -3.68 1.83
C PHE A 17 13.81 -2.77 2.70
N LEU A 18 13.28 -1.61 3.09
CA LEU A 18 13.89 -0.65 3.99
C LEU A 18 13.10 -0.64 5.29
N VAL A 19 13.78 -0.92 6.40
CA VAL A 19 13.21 -0.86 7.74
C VAL A 19 13.87 0.28 8.50
N THR A 20 13.07 1.13 9.15
CA THR A 20 13.56 2.16 10.08
C THR A 20 12.90 2.02 11.44
N TRP A 21 13.60 2.48 12.49
CA TRP A 21 13.13 2.38 13.88
C TRP A 21 13.49 3.62 14.69
N THR A 22 12.76 3.86 15.80
CA THR A 22 12.99 5.04 16.65
C THR A 22 13.90 4.77 17.85
N ALA A 23 13.98 3.54 18.36
CA ALA A 23 14.74 3.20 19.56
C ALA A 23 15.81 2.12 19.30
N GLN A 24 15.46 0.85 19.47
CA GLN A 24 16.37 -0.29 19.38
C GLN A 24 16.17 -1.05 18.08
N GLN A 25 17.25 -1.58 17.51
CA GLN A 25 17.18 -2.37 16.28
C GLN A 25 16.19 -3.55 16.46
N PRO A 26 15.19 -3.69 15.56
CA PRO A 26 14.29 -4.83 15.58
C PRO A 26 14.98 -6.10 15.05
N GLN A 27 14.46 -7.28 15.42
CA GLN A 27 14.73 -8.49 14.66
C GLN A 27 13.87 -8.46 13.39
N MET A 28 14.47 -8.79 12.25
CA MET A 28 13.85 -8.60 10.93
C MET A 28 13.92 -9.89 10.14
N PHE A 29 12.78 -10.34 9.65
CA PHE A 29 12.66 -11.51 8.80
C PHE A 29 11.76 -11.19 7.61
N VAL A 30 12.17 -11.60 6.42
CA VAL A 30 11.38 -11.55 5.19
C VAL A 30 11.38 -12.93 4.56
N SER A 31 10.23 -13.47 4.18
CA SER A 31 10.14 -14.71 3.42
C SER A 31 9.65 -14.43 2.00
N ASP A 32 10.31 -15.04 1.01
CA ASP A 32 9.82 -15.04 -0.36
C ASP A 32 8.62 -15.99 -0.54
N PRO A 33 7.91 -15.91 -1.68
CA PRO A 33 6.77 -16.78 -1.99
C PRO A 33 7.12 -18.27 -2.09
N ARG A 34 8.41 -18.64 -2.13
CA ARG A 34 8.90 -20.02 -2.15
C ARG A 34 9.33 -20.50 -0.76
N GLY A 35 9.18 -19.68 0.27
CA GLY A 35 9.56 -20.00 1.65
C GLY A 35 11.02 -19.76 1.98
N LYS A 36 11.79 -19.09 1.11
CA LYS A 36 13.16 -18.69 1.44
C LYS A 36 13.11 -17.52 2.42
N ILE A 37 13.74 -17.71 3.58
CA ILE A 37 13.83 -16.69 4.63
C ILE A 37 15.10 -15.87 4.43
N TYR A 38 14.95 -14.56 4.60
CA TYR A 38 15.99 -13.54 4.62
C TYR A 38 15.97 -12.88 6.00
N ASP A 39 17.02 -13.08 6.76
CA ASP A 39 17.24 -12.53 8.10
C ASP A 39 18.49 -11.64 8.19
N THR A 40 19.27 -11.61 7.10
CA THR A 40 20.53 -10.88 7.00
C THR A 40 20.30 -9.56 6.27
N PHE A 41 20.19 -8.48 7.03
CA PHE A 41 20.02 -7.12 6.52
C PHE A 41 21.33 -6.33 6.61
N SER A 42 21.56 -5.41 5.68
CA SER A 42 22.61 -4.40 5.83
C SER A 42 22.12 -3.31 6.77
N VAL A 43 22.71 -3.24 7.96
CA VAL A 43 22.29 -2.35 9.06
C VAL A 43 23.17 -1.10 9.12
N ASP A 44 22.54 0.06 9.13
CA ASP A 44 23.13 1.32 9.56
C ASP A 44 22.51 1.73 10.90
N ALA A 45 23.20 1.38 11.99
CA ALA A 45 22.75 1.65 13.35
C ALA A 45 22.72 3.14 13.69
N ASN A 46 23.58 3.96 13.07
CA ASN A 46 23.65 5.41 13.34
C ASN A 46 22.39 6.10 12.81
N SER A 47 21.98 5.72 11.60
CA SER A 47 20.78 6.26 10.96
C SER A 47 19.50 5.49 11.33
N LYS A 48 19.60 4.49 12.21
CA LYS A 48 18.50 3.61 12.66
C LYS A 48 17.71 3.01 11.49
N MET A 49 18.44 2.48 10.51
CA MET A 49 17.86 1.86 9.33
C MET A 49 18.57 0.58 8.96
N ALA A 50 17.83 -0.32 8.30
CA ALA A 50 18.37 -1.53 7.72
C ALA A 50 17.72 -1.77 6.37
N TYR A 51 18.48 -2.30 5.42
CA TYR A 51 17.95 -2.62 4.11
C TYR A 51 18.31 -4.03 3.67
N LEU A 52 17.36 -4.66 2.97
CA LEU A 52 17.50 -5.94 2.31
C LEU A 52 17.25 -5.73 0.82
N LYS A 53 18.30 -5.89 0.02
CA LYS A 53 18.21 -5.88 -1.43
C LYS A 53 17.97 -7.31 -1.92
N ILE A 54 16.88 -7.53 -2.64
CA ILE A 54 16.62 -8.82 -3.27
C ILE A 54 17.51 -8.93 -4.52
N PRO A 55 18.32 -9.99 -4.65
CA PRO A 55 19.15 -10.18 -5.83
C PRO A 55 18.28 -10.54 -7.04
N ASN A 56 18.67 -10.03 -8.21
CA ASN A 56 17.94 -10.22 -9.47
C ASN A 56 16.48 -9.72 -9.39
N THR A 57 15.63 -10.22 -10.28
CA THR A 57 14.18 -9.98 -10.22
C THR A 57 13.57 -10.75 -9.06
N ALA A 58 12.91 -10.05 -8.15
CA ALA A 58 12.15 -10.65 -7.06
C ALA A 58 11.04 -11.55 -7.62
N LYS A 59 10.79 -12.66 -6.93
CA LYS A 59 9.74 -13.59 -7.31
C LYS A 59 8.36 -12.94 -7.09
N ASP A 60 7.50 -13.04 -8.09
CA ASP A 60 6.09 -12.66 -8.01
C ASP A 60 5.36 -13.56 -7.00
N GLY A 61 4.43 -12.95 -6.25
CA GLY A 61 3.63 -13.60 -5.22
C GLY A 61 3.63 -12.86 -3.88
N ILE A 62 3.17 -13.56 -2.85
CA ILE A 62 3.04 -13.01 -1.49
C ILE A 62 4.37 -13.19 -0.74
N TRP A 63 4.99 -12.07 -0.39
CA TRP A 63 6.10 -12.01 0.55
C TRP A 63 5.55 -11.75 1.95
N THR A 64 6.11 -12.40 2.97
CA THR A 64 5.75 -12.17 4.36
C THR A 64 6.91 -11.49 5.09
N TYR A 65 6.60 -10.59 6.02
CA TYR A 65 7.62 -9.98 6.87
C TYR A 65 7.23 -10.08 8.35
N SER A 66 8.25 -10.15 9.19
CA SER A 66 8.14 -10.12 10.66
C SER A 66 9.21 -9.20 11.22
N LEU A 67 8.77 -8.14 11.87
CA LEU A 67 9.61 -7.17 12.58
C LEU A 67 9.29 -7.27 14.07
N MET A 68 10.21 -7.81 14.86
CA MET A 68 10.02 -8.02 16.29
C MET A 68 10.82 -7.01 17.10
N SER A 69 10.15 -6.26 17.96
CA SER A 69 10.80 -5.30 18.85
C SER A 69 9.92 -4.94 20.05
N ASN A 70 10.53 -4.27 21.03
CA ASN A 70 9.82 -3.61 22.13
C ASN A 70 8.97 -2.44 21.62
N ALA A 71 8.11 -1.87 22.47
CA ALA A 71 7.24 -0.74 22.11
C ALA A 71 8.03 0.44 21.50
N GLN A 72 7.89 0.62 20.18
CA GLN A 72 8.47 1.70 19.40
C GLN A 72 7.78 1.82 18.04
N THR A 73 8.08 2.89 17.31
CA THR A 73 7.63 3.06 15.92
C THR A 73 8.60 2.35 14.99
N LEU A 74 8.05 1.51 14.11
CA LEU A 74 8.77 0.87 13.02
C LEU A 74 8.12 1.29 11.70
N THR A 75 8.94 1.58 10.70
CA THR A 75 8.47 1.82 9.34
C THR A 75 9.11 0.79 8.42
N LEU A 76 8.28 0.11 7.63
CA LEU A 76 8.73 -0.73 6.52
C LEU A 76 8.33 -0.04 5.21
N THR A 77 9.32 0.27 4.39
CA THR A 77 9.14 0.76 3.03
C THR A 77 9.63 -0.31 2.06
N VAL A 78 8.79 -0.72 1.13
CA VAL A 78 9.19 -1.65 0.06
C VAL A 78 9.11 -0.93 -1.27
N THR A 79 10.21 -0.92 -2.01
CA THR A 79 10.25 -0.36 -3.36
C THR A 79 10.64 -1.45 -4.35
N SER A 80 10.12 -1.35 -5.56
CA SER A 80 10.43 -2.27 -6.66
C SER A 80 10.26 -1.55 -8.00
N ARG A 81 10.97 -2.01 -9.02
CA ARG A 81 10.87 -1.54 -10.41
C ARG A 81 10.25 -2.60 -11.30
N ALA A 82 9.80 -2.18 -12.47
CA ALA A 82 9.23 -3.07 -13.48
C ALA A 82 10.17 -4.25 -13.77
N SER A 83 9.63 -5.47 -13.76
CA SER A 83 10.35 -6.71 -14.05
C SER A 83 10.76 -6.78 -15.53
N ASN A 84 9.93 -6.22 -16.41
CA ASN A 84 10.19 -6.03 -17.83
C ASN A 84 9.96 -4.55 -18.18
N PRO A 85 10.96 -3.82 -18.70
CA PRO A 85 10.81 -2.39 -19.03
C PRO A 85 9.77 -2.13 -20.13
N ASN A 86 9.40 -3.14 -20.92
CA ASN A 86 8.38 -3.03 -21.96
C ASN A 86 6.95 -3.27 -21.45
N VAL A 87 6.79 -3.71 -20.20
CA VAL A 87 5.48 -3.93 -19.58
C VAL A 87 5.34 -2.94 -18.44
N THR A 88 4.41 -2.01 -18.60
CA THR A 88 4.09 -1.06 -17.52
C THR A 88 3.46 -1.81 -16.35
N PRO A 89 3.86 -1.50 -15.10
CA PRO A 89 3.27 -2.13 -13.94
C PRO A 89 1.83 -1.66 -13.74
N ILE A 90 1.09 -2.43 -12.94
CA ILE A 90 -0.19 -1.99 -12.42
C ILE A 90 0.07 -0.91 -11.35
N THR A 91 -0.57 0.25 -11.50
CA THR A 91 -0.51 1.36 -10.54
C THR A 91 -1.89 1.60 -9.92
N LEU A 92 -1.86 2.03 -8.66
CA LEU A 92 -3.03 2.43 -7.89
C LEU A 92 -2.77 3.84 -7.34
N ASP A 93 -3.52 4.82 -7.82
CA ASP A 93 -3.47 6.20 -7.32
C ASP A 93 -4.75 6.50 -6.55
N CYS A 94 -4.63 6.81 -5.26
CA CYS A 94 -5.78 7.11 -4.41
C CYS A 94 -5.84 8.59 -4.01
N LYS A 95 -7.06 9.14 -3.91
CA LYS A 95 -7.29 10.51 -3.44
C LYS A 95 -8.66 10.66 -2.81
N MET A 96 -8.81 11.66 -1.94
CA MET A 96 -10.10 12.15 -1.49
C MET A 96 -10.38 13.53 -2.09
N ASN A 97 -11.66 13.89 -2.28
CA ASN A 97 -12.02 15.22 -2.80
C ASN A 97 -11.77 16.37 -1.81
N LYS A 98 -11.54 16.07 -0.53
CA LYS A 98 -11.33 17.04 0.55
C LYS A 98 -10.30 16.47 1.53
N ASP A 99 -9.49 17.36 2.11
CA ASP A 99 -8.52 17.00 3.15
C ASP A 99 -9.15 16.87 4.54
N THR A 100 -10.28 17.54 4.76
CA THR A 100 -11.03 17.52 6.02
C THR A 100 -12.51 17.29 5.77
N SER A 101 -13.10 16.45 6.62
CA SER A 101 -14.54 16.21 6.60
C SER A 101 -15.28 17.35 7.30
N THR A 102 -16.44 17.71 6.76
CA THR A 102 -17.38 18.63 7.43
C THR A 102 -18.74 17.98 7.42
N PHE A 103 -19.24 17.56 8.58
CA PHE A 103 -20.56 16.96 8.70
C PHE A 103 -21.65 17.99 8.36
N PRO A 104 -22.71 17.62 7.61
CA PRO A 104 -23.03 16.30 7.03
C PRO A 104 -22.60 16.14 5.56
N SER A 105 -21.66 16.95 5.06
CA SER A 105 -21.29 17.01 3.64
C SER A 105 -20.34 15.87 3.20
N PRO A 106 -20.83 14.86 2.47
CA PRO A 106 -20.06 13.64 2.21
C PRO A 106 -18.74 13.91 1.49
N MET A 107 -17.77 13.05 1.76
CA MET A 107 -16.50 13.00 1.03
C MET A 107 -16.58 11.93 -0.05
N VAL A 108 -15.77 12.09 -1.08
CA VAL A 108 -15.62 11.07 -2.13
C VAL A 108 -14.20 10.54 -2.07
N VAL A 109 -14.10 9.21 -2.04
CA VAL A 109 -12.84 8.48 -2.15
C VAL A 109 -12.74 7.98 -3.58
N TYR A 110 -11.58 8.21 -4.20
CA TYR A 110 -11.25 7.74 -5.53
C TYR A 110 -10.01 6.85 -5.48
N ALA A 111 -10.01 5.82 -6.30
CA ALA A 111 -8.88 4.97 -6.57
C ALA A 111 -8.82 4.70 -8.08
N GLU A 112 -7.78 5.21 -8.72
CA GLU A 112 -7.52 4.99 -10.14
C GLU A 112 -6.59 3.79 -10.31
N VAL A 113 -7.06 2.75 -11.00
CA VAL A 113 -6.32 1.52 -11.25
C VAL A 113 -5.97 1.45 -12.72
N ARG A 114 -4.68 1.48 -13.04
CA ARG A 114 -4.19 1.49 -14.43
C ARG A 114 -3.02 0.54 -14.63
N GLN A 115 -2.83 0.12 -15.88
CA GLN A 115 -1.59 -0.47 -16.35
C GLN A 115 -1.06 0.39 -17.50
N GLY A 116 -0.12 1.28 -17.20
CA GLY A 116 0.32 2.30 -18.15
C GLY A 116 -0.83 3.25 -18.49
N SER A 117 -1.19 3.37 -19.77
CA SER A 117 -2.34 4.19 -20.21
C SER A 117 -3.68 3.46 -20.19
N LEU A 118 -3.69 2.14 -19.94
CA LEU A 118 -4.90 1.33 -19.98
C LEU A 118 -5.58 1.29 -18.60
N PRO A 119 -6.89 1.54 -18.51
CA PRO A 119 -7.64 1.37 -17.27
C PRO A 119 -7.84 -0.10 -16.94
N ILE A 120 -7.81 -0.45 -15.64
CA ILE A 120 -8.14 -1.80 -15.17
C ILE A 120 -9.57 -1.82 -14.66
N VAL A 121 -10.42 -2.54 -15.38
CA VAL A 121 -11.85 -2.72 -15.07
C VAL A 121 -12.09 -4.08 -14.39
N GLY A 122 -13.09 -4.15 -13.51
CA GLY A 122 -13.44 -5.38 -12.80
C GLY A 122 -12.51 -5.76 -11.64
N ALA A 123 -11.67 -4.83 -11.17
CA ALA A 123 -10.89 -5.02 -9.96
C ALA A 123 -11.78 -4.95 -8.71
N ASN A 124 -11.42 -5.69 -7.67
CA ASN A 124 -12.00 -5.48 -6.34
C ASN A 124 -11.16 -4.44 -5.60
N VAL A 125 -11.71 -3.24 -5.41
CA VAL A 125 -11.02 -2.12 -4.79
C VAL A 125 -11.67 -1.80 -3.45
N THR A 126 -10.89 -1.89 -2.38
CA THR A 126 -11.33 -1.59 -1.02
C THR A 126 -10.40 -0.57 -0.38
N ALA A 127 -10.97 0.53 0.10
CA ALA A 127 -10.27 1.54 0.88
C ALA A 127 -10.39 1.22 2.38
N LEU A 128 -9.28 1.34 3.10
CA LEU A 128 -9.25 1.38 4.56
C LEU A 128 -9.03 2.84 4.96
N ILE A 129 -10.02 3.43 5.61
CA ILE A 129 -10.05 4.84 5.97
C ILE A 129 -9.82 4.96 7.48
N GLU A 130 -8.80 5.71 7.88
CA GLU A 130 -8.44 5.96 9.28
C GLU A 130 -8.84 7.38 9.69
N SER A 131 -9.55 7.53 10.80
CA SER A 131 -9.88 8.83 11.41
C SER A 131 -8.75 9.35 12.31
N ALA A 132 -8.83 10.63 12.67
CA ALA A 132 -7.85 11.27 13.56
C ALA A 132 -7.69 10.61 14.95
N ASP A 133 -8.67 9.82 15.41
CA ASP A 133 -8.62 9.06 16.66
C ASP A 133 -8.13 7.60 16.48
N GLY A 134 -7.74 7.22 15.26
CA GLY A 134 -7.24 5.87 14.93
C GLY A 134 -8.33 4.84 14.63
N THR A 135 -9.61 5.24 14.58
CA THR A 135 -10.68 4.33 14.16
C THR A 135 -10.58 4.05 12.67
N THR A 136 -10.64 2.79 12.28
CA THR A 136 -10.56 2.38 10.87
C THR A 136 -11.90 1.89 10.36
N GLU A 137 -12.25 2.28 9.13
CA GLU A 137 -13.45 1.85 8.43
C GLU A 137 -13.10 1.36 7.03
N THR A 138 -13.83 0.34 6.57
CA THR A 138 -13.62 -0.26 5.25
C THR A 138 -14.70 0.23 4.28
N LEU A 139 -14.28 0.70 3.12
CA LEU A 139 -15.17 1.20 2.07
C LEU A 139 -14.80 0.55 0.73
N GLU A 140 -15.68 -0.31 0.22
CA GLU A 140 -15.59 -0.84 -1.14
C GLU A 140 -15.85 0.29 -2.16
N LEU A 141 -14.99 0.42 -3.16
CA LEU A 141 -15.09 1.41 -4.24
C LEU A 141 -15.58 0.74 -5.54
N LEU A 142 -16.38 1.45 -6.33
CA LEU A 142 -17.06 0.91 -7.50
C LEU A 142 -16.72 1.70 -8.76
N ASP A 143 -16.55 0.99 -9.88
CA ASP A 143 -16.45 1.53 -11.24
C ASP A 143 -17.70 1.06 -12.02
N ASN A 144 -18.83 1.73 -11.79
CA ASN A 144 -20.16 1.34 -12.28
C ASN A 144 -20.98 2.47 -12.92
N GLY A 145 -20.42 3.68 -13.02
CA GLY A 145 -21.03 4.90 -13.51
C GLY A 145 -22.19 5.40 -12.64
N ALA A 146 -22.16 5.14 -11.34
CA ALA A 146 -23.24 5.53 -10.43
C ALA A 146 -22.75 6.20 -9.14
N GLY A 147 -23.56 7.13 -8.64
CA GLY A 147 -23.31 7.81 -7.37
C GLY A 147 -22.11 8.74 -7.46
N ALA A 148 -21.01 8.37 -6.80
CA ALA A 148 -19.77 9.14 -6.82
C ALA A 148 -18.94 8.88 -8.10
N ASP A 149 -19.24 7.79 -8.79
CA ASP A 149 -18.55 7.40 -10.00
C ASP A 149 -19.23 8.00 -11.23
N ALA A 150 -18.47 8.79 -11.99
CA ALA A 150 -18.98 9.57 -13.11
C ALA A 150 -19.04 8.76 -14.42
N PHE A 151 -18.11 7.84 -14.62
CA PHE A 151 -17.97 7.10 -15.87
C PHE A 151 -17.72 5.63 -15.59
N LYS A 152 -18.62 4.79 -16.10
CA LYS A 152 -18.48 3.35 -15.98
C LYS A 152 -17.31 2.83 -16.85
N ASN A 153 -16.57 1.89 -16.29
CA ASN A 153 -15.47 1.14 -16.89
C ASN A 153 -14.29 2.04 -17.35
N ASP A 154 -14.01 3.12 -16.62
CA ASP A 154 -12.89 4.01 -16.91
C ASP A 154 -11.65 3.73 -16.03
N GLY A 155 -11.73 2.74 -15.13
CA GLY A 155 -10.66 2.38 -14.20
C GLY A 155 -10.58 3.26 -12.95
N VAL A 156 -11.51 4.20 -12.77
CA VAL A 156 -11.62 5.05 -11.57
C VAL A 156 -12.74 4.52 -10.68
N TYR A 157 -12.34 3.85 -9.60
CA TYR A 157 -13.26 3.33 -8.60
C TYR A 157 -13.54 4.42 -7.58
N SER A 158 -14.82 4.70 -7.30
CA SER A 158 -15.15 5.74 -6.34
C SER A 158 -16.43 5.48 -5.56
N ARG A 159 -16.51 6.08 -4.37
CA ARG A 159 -17.70 6.01 -3.51
C ARG A 159 -17.76 7.17 -2.54
N TYR A 160 -18.99 7.52 -2.14
CA TYR A 160 -19.21 8.44 -1.04
C TYR A 160 -18.85 7.80 0.30
N PHE A 161 -17.95 8.44 1.03
CA PHE A 161 -17.71 8.16 2.43
C PHE A 161 -18.66 8.99 3.29
N ARG A 162 -19.57 8.32 4.00
CA ARG A 162 -20.67 8.93 4.77
C ARG A 162 -20.69 8.55 6.25
N SER A 163 -19.89 7.59 6.64
CA SER A 163 -19.92 6.98 7.98
C SER A 163 -19.15 7.78 9.04
N TYR A 164 -18.45 8.85 8.66
CA TYR A 164 -17.76 9.71 9.61
C TYR A 164 -18.72 10.46 10.54
N LYS A 165 -18.46 10.39 11.85
CA LYS A 165 -19.29 11.00 12.91
C LYS A 165 -18.71 12.30 13.47
N THR A 166 -17.46 12.59 13.13
CA THR A 166 -16.71 13.74 13.64
C THR A 166 -16.04 14.46 12.48
N ASN A 167 -15.96 15.79 12.58
CA ASN A 167 -15.13 16.58 11.67
C ASN A 167 -13.67 16.25 11.94
N GLY A 168 -12.87 16.17 10.89
CA GLY A 168 -11.44 15.92 11.05
C GLY A 168 -10.76 15.47 9.79
N ARG A 169 -9.48 15.15 9.93
CA ARG A 169 -8.68 14.52 8.88
C ARG A 169 -8.99 13.03 8.84
N TYR A 170 -9.13 12.51 7.64
CA TYR A 170 -9.24 11.09 7.33
C TYR A 170 -8.15 10.76 6.32
N SER A 171 -7.51 9.61 6.46
CA SER A 171 -6.45 9.12 5.56
C SER A 171 -6.73 7.72 5.07
#